data_AF-A0AAV3I5A3-F1
#
_entry.id   AF-A0AAV3I5A3-F1
#
_cell.length_a   1.000
_cell.length_b   1.000
_cell.length_c   1.000
_cell.angle_alpha   90.00
_cell.angle_beta   90.00
_cell.angle_gamma   90.00
#
_symmetry.space_group_name_H-M   'P 1'
#
loop_
_entity.id
_entity.type
_entity.pdbx_description
1 polymer ?
#
loop_
_entity_poly.entity_id
_entity_poly.type
_entity_poly.pdbx_seq_one_letter_code
_entity_poly.pdbx_strand_id
1 'polypeptide(L)'
;MTIKATDIEILHRYAEGVMERSNHHAKNVGAAALTLLGGVIWKALPGSIEIRTYNGSLANMVWWQSERTLKNYAISYNHNSCEIEMRDESVKGAVLFSISNETTPEKILSQLSEL
;
A
#
# COMPACT_ATOMS: atom_id res chain seq x y z
N MET A 1 -3.45 15.09 -6.49
CA MET A 1 -4.84 14.82 -6.08
C MET A 1 -4.89 13.40 -5.54
N THR A 2 -5.85 13.06 -4.70
CA THR A 2 -6.14 11.69 -4.31
C THR A 2 -7.50 11.30 -4.85
N ILE A 3 -7.70 10.02 -5.11
CA ILE A 3 -9.03 9.45 -5.35
C ILE A 3 -9.31 8.40 -4.28
N LYS A 4 -10.57 8.26 -3.91
CA LYS A 4 -11.00 7.17 -3.02
C LYS A 4 -11.22 5.90 -3.84
N ALA A 5 -10.69 4.78 -3.36
CA ALA A 5 -10.99 3.46 -3.92
C ALA A 5 -12.32 2.96 -3.36
N THR A 6 -13.43 3.37 -3.98
CA THR A 6 -14.78 3.06 -3.53
C THR A 6 -15.38 1.80 -4.14
N ASP A 7 -14.70 1.22 -5.13
CA ASP A 7 -15.16 0.03 -5.85
C ASP A 7 -13.98 -0.86 -6.27
N ILE A 8 -14.33 -2.06 -6.73
CA ILE A 8 -13.36 -3.07 -7.18
C ILE A 8 -12.63 -2.64 -8.45
N GLU A 9 -13.24 -1.80 -9.29
CA GLU A 9 -12.65 -1.35 -10.56
C GLU A 9 -11.45 -0.42 -10.30
N ILE A 10 -11.56 0.49 -9.34
CA ILE A 10 -10.44 1.35 -8.92
C ILE A 10 -9.30 0.50 -8.32
N LEU A 11 -9.63 -0.49 -7.48
CA LEU A 11 -8.64 -1.38 -6.88
C LEU A 11 -7.95 -2.28 -7.92
N HIS A 12 -8.71 -2.75 -8.92
CA HIS A 12 -8.18 -3.53 -10.05
C HIS A 12 -7.16 -2.72 -10.84
N ARG A 13 -7.56 -1.52 -11.32
CA ARG A 13 -6.67 -0.61 -12.04
C ARG A 13 -5.44 -0.20 -11.22
N TYR A 14 -5.59 -0.09 -9.91
CA TYR A 14 -4.47 0.15 -9.00
C TYR A 14 -3.49 -1.03 -9.00
N ALA A 15 -4.01 -2.25 -8.83
CA ALA A 15 -3.22 -3.47 -8.82
C ALA A 15 -2.48 -3.66 -10.16
N GLU A 16 -3.14 -3.47 -11.30
CA GLU A 16 -2.52 -3.52 -12.62
C GLU A 16 -1.31 -2.58 -12.71
N GLY A 17 -1.51 -1.30 -12.38
CA GLY A 17 -0.43 -0.32 -12.42
C GLY A 17 0.73 -0.66 -11.47
N VAL A 18 0.43 -1.18 -10.28
CA VAL A 18 1.47 -1.63 -9.33
C VAL A 18 2.26 -2.79 -9.93
N MET A 19 1.59 -3.78 -10.53
CA MET A 19 2.24 -4.94 -11.12
C MET A 19 3.10 -4.58 -12.33
N GLU A 20 2.61 -3.72 -13.23
CA GLU A 20 3.40 -3.17 -14.34
C GLU A 20 4.68 -2.50 -13.83
N ARG A 21 4.57 -1.57 -12.87
CA ARG A 21 5.73 -0.87 -12.32
C ARG A 21 6.69 -1.80 -11.59
N SER A 22 6.18 -2.81 -10.88
CA SER A 22 7.04 -3.80 -10.21
C SER A 22 7.84 -4.63 -11.21
N ASN A 23 7.23 -5.07 -12.32
CA ASN A 23 7.91 -5.85 -13.35
C ASN A 23 9.00 -5.05 -14.08
N HIS A 24 8.78 -3.74 -14.27
CA HIS A 24 9.71 -2.88 -15.00
C HIS A 24 10.79 -2.22 -14.14
N HIS A 25 10.43 -1.71 -12.95
CA HIS A 25 11.28 -0.81 -12.16
C HIS A 25 11.49 -1.24 -10.71
N ALA A 26 10.57 -2.00 -10.11
CA ALA A 26 10.58 -2.36 -8.70
C ALA A 26 10.41 -3.88 -8.50
N LYS A 27 11.32 -4.66 -9.09
CA LYS A 27 11.21 -6.13 -9.17
C LYS A 27 11.21 -6.81 -7.79
N ASN A 28 11.71 -6.14 -6.77
CA ASN A 28 11.81 -6.66 -5.41
C ASN A 28 10.51 -6.61 -4.60
N VAL A 29 9.39 -6.12 -5.15
CA VAL A 29 8.18 -5.90 -4.33
C VAL A 29 6.87 -6.41 -4.92
N GLY A 30 6.85 -6.98 -6.14
CA GLY A 30 5.59 -7.36 -6.80
C GLY A 30 4.71 -8.34 -6.02
N ALA A 31 5.29 -9.42 -5.48
CA ALA A 31 4.53 -10.41 -4.71
C ALA A 31 4.07 -9.82 -3.37
N ALA A 32 4.97 -9.13 -2.67
CA ALA A 32 4.66 -8.47 -1.41
C ALA A 32 3.60 -7.38 -1.56
N ALA A 33 3.57 -6.66 -2.69
CA ALA A 33 2.57 -5.64 -2.98
C ALA A 33 1.16 -6.22 -3.10
N LEU A 34 1.00 -7.38 -3.75
CA LEU A 34 -0.31 -8.04 -3.84
C LEU A 34 -0.77 -8.55 -2.47
N THR A 35 0.13 -9.10 -1.66
CA THR A 35 -0.18 -9.49 -0.28
C THR A 35 -0.60 -8.29 0.56
N LEU A 36 0.13 -7.18 0.46
CA LEU A 36 -0.18 -5.94 1.16
C LEU A 36 -1.53 -5.36 0.72
N LEU A 37 -1.83 -5.38 -0.58
CA LEU A 37 -3.11 -4.90 -1.11
C LEU A 37 -4.30 -5.63 -0.46
N GLY A 38 -4.26 -6.97 -0.43
CA GLY A 38 -5.29 -7.76 0.24
C GLY A 38 -5.39 -7.48 1.74
N GLY A 39 -4.24 -7.32 2.40
CA GLY A 39 -4.17 -7.00 3.81
C GLY A 39 -4.71 -5.61 4.16
N VAL A 40 -4.46 -4.60 3.32
CA VAL A 40 -5.03 -3.26 3.49
C VAL A 40 -6.53 -3.26 3.27
N ILE A 41 -7.04 -3.97 2.26
CA ILE A 41 -8.49 -4.13 2.04
C ILE A 41 -9.16 -4.77 3.27
N TRP A 42 -8.50 -5.75 3.90
CA TRP A 42 -8.99 -6.38 5.12
C TRP A 42 -9.02 -5.43 6.34
N LYS A 43 -8.03 -4.55 6.46
CA LYS A 43 -7.82 -3.73 7.66
C LYS A 43 -8.43 -2.34 7.59
N ALA A 44 -8.67 -1.83 6.38
CA ALA A 44 -9.11 -0.46 6.18
C ALA A 44 -10.59 -0.28 6.55
N LEU A 45 -10.88 0.85 7.20
CA LEU A 45 -12.24 1.37 7.32
C LEU A 45 -12.84 1.51 5.91
N PRO A 46 -14.05 0.99 5.64
CA PRO A 46 -14.66 1.08 4.31
C PRO A 46 -14.70 2.52 3.78
N GLY A 47 -14.22 2.71 2.54
CA GLY A 47 -14.16 4.02 1.89
C GLY A 47 -13.04 4.96 2.36
N SER A 48 -12.11 4.47 3.20
CA SER A 48 -10.95 5.25 3.68
C SER A 48 -9.70 5.12 2.81
N ILE A 49 -9.64 4.16 1.88
CA ILE A 49 -8.48 3.96 1.01
C ILE A 49 -8.42 5.09 -0.01
N GLU A 50 -7.37 5.90 0.07
CA GLU A 50 -7.07 7.01 -0.83
C GLU A 50 -5.79 6.74 -1.60
N ILE A 51 -5.84 6.89 -2.91
CA ILE A 51 -4.72 6.63 -3.81
C ILE A 51 -4.29 7.94 -4.45
N ARG A 52 -3.00 8.28 -4.36
CA ARG A 52 -2.44 9.44 -5.07
C ARG A 52 -2.60 9.25 -6.56
N THR A 53 -2.96 10.31 -7.25
CA THR A 53 -2.87 10.38 -8.71
C THR A 53 -1.75 11.32 -9.15
N TYR A 54 -1.11 10.97 -10.26
CA TYR A 54 -0.16 11.81 -10.98
C TYR A 54 -0.54 11.82 -12.45
N ASN A 55 -0.87 13.00 -12.98
CA ASN A 55 -1.30 13.19 -14.37
C ASN A 55 -2.46 12.26 -14.80
N GLY A 56 -3.45 12.03 -13.92
CA GLY A 56 -4.60 11.15 -14.19
C GLY A 56 -4.34 9.66 -13.95
N SER A 57 -3.09 9.24 -13.80
CA SER A 57 -2.72 7.86 -13.49
C SER A 57 -2.58 7.62 -11.98
N LEU A 58 -2.86 6.39 -11.53
CA LEU A 58 -2.67 5.98 -10.15
C LEU A 58 -1.17 5.88 -9.82
N ALA A 59 -0.77 6.49 -8.70
CA ALA A 59 0.62 6.56 -8.23
C ALA A 59 0.84 5.67 -7.00
N ASN A 60 2.11 5.51 -6.61
CA ASN A 60 2.56 4.56 -5.58
C ASN A 60 2.36 5.05 -4.13
N MET A 61 1.46 5.99 -3.90
CA MET A 61 1.17 6.48 -2.56
C MET A 61 -0.28 6.20 -2.22
N VAL A 62 -0.48 5.48 -1.13
CA VAL A 62 -1.80 5.10 -0.63
C VAL A 62 -1.90 5.56 0.80
N TRP A 63 -3.05 6.09 1.18
CA TRP A 63 -3.44 6.34 2.56
C TRP A 63 -4.66 5.48 2.87
N TRP A 64 -4.77 5.07 4.11
CA TRP A 64 -5.94 4.33 4.61
C TRP A 64 -6.07 4.57 6.11
N GLN A 65 -7.28 4.37 6.63
CA GLN A 65 -7.55 4.41 8.06
C GLN A 65 -7.86 3.00 8.54
N SER A 66 -7.29 2.57 9.67
CA SER A 66 -7.64 1.27 10.26
C SER A 66 -9.04 1.30 10.83
N GLU A 67 -9.85 0.29 10.51
CA GLU A 67 -11.19 0.12 11.07
C GLU A 67 -11.14 -0.08 12.59
N ARG A 68 -10.11 -0.78 13.08
CA ARG A 68 -9.99 -1.16 14.50
C ARG A 68 -9.50 0.00 15.37
N THR A 69 -8.47 0.71 14.90
CA THR A 69 -7.76 1.71 15.71
C THR A 69 -8.12 3.14 15.34
N LEU A 70 -8.79 3.35 14.19
CA LEU A 70 -9.09 4.64 13.59
C LEU A 70 -7.84 5.49 13.29
N LYS A 71 -6.64 4.90 13.34
CA LYS A 71 -5.39 5.56 12.95
C LYS A 71 -5.21 5.58 11.45
N ASN A 72 -4.55 6.63 10.97
CA ASN A 72 -4.21 6.78 9.56
C ASN A 72 -2.82 6.21 9.30
N TYR A 73 -2.67 5.57 8.15
CA TYR A 73 -1.39 5.04 7.69
C TYR A 73 -1.15 5.45 6.25
N ALA A 74 0.12 5.52 5.88
CA ALA A 74 0.55 5.80 4.52
C ALA A 74 1.47 4.69 4.01
N ILE A 75 1.37 4.40 2.71
CA ILE A 75 2.18 3.41 2.01
C ILE A 75 2.95 4.13 0.92
N SER A 76 4.25 3.87 0.83
CA SER A 76 5.10 4.41 -0.23
C SER A 76 6.22 3.44 -0.62
N TYR A 77 6.63 3.49 -1.88
CA TYR A 77 7.84 2.80 -2.33
C TYR A 77 9.09 3.64 -2.05
N ASN A 78 10.09 3.06 -1.42
CA ASN A 78 11.39 3.69 -1.18
C ASN A 78 12.39 3.30 -2.29
N HIS A 79 12.84 4.30 -3.05
CA HIS A 79 13.76 4.08 -4.17
C HIS A 79 15.20 3.75 -3.76
N ASN A 80 15.59 3.98 -2.50
CA ASN A 80 16.92 3.68 -2.00
C ASN A 80 17.01 2.26 -1.45
N SER A 81 16.05 1.83 -0.63
CA SER A 81 16.00 0.46 -0.10
C SER A 81 15.34 -0.55 -1.04
N CYS A 82 14.61 -0.07 -2.05
CA CYS A 82 13.81 -0.90 -2.96
C CYS A 82 12.76 -1.74 -2.23
N GLU A 83 12.10 -1.15 -1.22
CA GLU A 83 11.06 -1.76 -0.39
C GLU A 83 9.79 -0.90 -0.40
N ILE A 84 8.67 -1.52 -0.04
CA ILE A 84 7.43 -0.79 0.28
C ILE A 84 7.42 -0.52 1.79
N GLU A 85 7.21 0.73 2.18
CA GLU A 85 7.16 1.16 3.56
C GLU A 85 5.71 1.41 3.99
N MET A 86 5.33 0.87 5.14
CA MET A 86 4.16 1.30 5.91
C MET A 86 4.60 2.38 6.90
N ARG A 87 3.92 3.52 6.88
CA ARG A 87 4.27 4.72 7.66
C ARG A 87 3.11 5.21 8.50
N ASP A 88 3.44 5.79 9.65
CA ASP A 88 2.48 6.37 10.58
C ASP A 88 1.95 7.72 10.06
N GLU A 89 0.63 7.88 10.00
CA GLU A 89 -0.16 9.07 9.59
C GLU A 89 0.06 9.62 8.16
N SER A 90 1.30 9.70 7.69
CA SER A 90 1.65 10.36 6.44
C SER A 90 2.92 9.78 5.82
N VAL A 91 3.18 10.12 4.56
CA VAL A 91 4.40 9.71 3.84
C VAL A 91 5.70 10.30 4.39
N LYS A 92 5.60 11.30 5.29
CA LYS A 92 6.76 11.84 6.03
C LYS A 92 6.84 11.29 7.45
N GLY A 93 5.86 10.48 7.88
CA GLY A 93 5.84 9.88 9.20
C GLY A 93 6.85 8.75 9.35
N ALA A 94 6.98 8.27 10.59
CA ALA A 94 7.89 7.19 10.92
C ALA A 94 7.54 5.91 10.14
N VAL A 95 8.57 5.20 9.67
CA VAL A 95 8.41 3.88 9.06
C VAL A 95 8.09 2.89 10.19
N LEU A 96 6.91 2.27 10.12
CA LEU A 96 6.48 1.22 11.05
C LEU A 96 7.12 -0.11 10.68
N PHE A 97 7.13 -0.42 9.38
CA PHE A 97 7.84 -1.55 8.82
C PHE A 97 8.02 -1.38 7.31
N SER A 98 8.98 -2.13 6.76
CA SER A 98 9.21 -2.27 5.33
C SER A 98 8.93 -3.70 4.89
N ILE A 99 8.51 -3.87 3.63
CA ILE A 99 8.28 -5.17 3.01
C ILE A 99 8.92 -5.25 1.62
N SER A 100 9.34 -6.45 1.27
CA SER A 100 9.85 -6.84 -0.04
C SER A 100 9.40 -8.26 -0.35
N ASN A 101 9.76 -8.79 -1.52
CA ASN A 101 9.50 -10.18 -1.91
C ASN A 101 10.19 -11.20 -1.00
N GLU A 102 11.16 -10.78 -0.16
CA GLU A 102 11.74 -11.63 0.88
C GLU A 102 10.87 -11.68 2.15
N THR A 103 9.95 -10.73 2.31
CA THR A 103 9.00 -10.72 3.43
C THR A 103 7.89 -11.74 3.18
N THR A 104 7.76 -12.72 4.06
CA THR A 104 6.75 -13.77 3.89
C THR A 104 5.32 -13.22 4.10
N PRO A 105 4.30 -13.82 3.46
CA PRO A 105 2.92 -13.43 3.67
C PRO A 105 2.49 -13.47 5.14
N GLU A 106 2.97 -14.45 5.91
CA GLU A 106 2.69 -14.58 7.34
C GLU A 106 3.26 -13.40 8.14
N LYS A 107 4.43 -12.90 7.75
CA LYS A 107 5.04 -11.74 8.40
C LYS A 107 4.26 -10.46 8.09
N ILE A 108 3.83 -10.26 6.84
CA ILE A 108 2.98 -9.13 6.44
C ILE A 108 1.65 -9.18 7.19
N LEU A 109 1.03 -10.36 7.28
CA LEU A 109 -0.20 -10.58 8.06
C LEU A 109 -0.02 -10.21 9.53
N SER A 110 1.06 -10.67 10.16
CA SER A 110 1.38 -10.35 11.55
C SER A 110 1.55 -8.84 11.76
N GLN A 111 2.27 -8.16 10.88
CA GLN A 111 2.50 -6.71 10.95
C GLN A 111 1.20 -5.92 10.81
N LEU A 112 0.33 -6.29 9.86
CA LEU A 112 -0.97 -5.64 9.65
C LEU A 112 -1.98 -5.92 10.77
N SER A 113 -1.86 -7.06 11.46
CA SER A 113 -2.76 -7.43 12.56
C SER A 113 -2.65 -6.47 13.75
N GLU A 114 -1.48 -5.84 13.92
CA GLU A 114 -1.18 -4.86 14.96
C GLU A 114 -1.72 -3.45 14.67
N LEU A 115 -2.11 -3.16 13.42
CA LEU A 115 -2.56 -1.84 12.95
C LEU A 115 -4.07 -1.59 13.08
#